data_AF-T1I0D1-F1
#
_entry.id   AF-T1I0D1-F1
#
_cell.length_a   1.000
_cell.length_b   1.000
_cell.length_c   1.000
_cell.angle_alpha   90.00
_cell.angle_beta   90.00
_cell.angle_gamma   90.00
#
_symmetry.space_group_name_H-M   'P 1'
#
loop_
_entity.id
_entity.type
_entity.pdbx_description
1 polymer ?
#
loop_
_entity_poly.entity_id
_entity_poly.type
_entity_poly.pdbx_seq_one_letter_code
_entity_poly.pdbx_strand_id
1 'polypeptide(L)'
;LHHLYIAHELAINEDININVDKTKHPNMEDSMRSSLKDSYWNLFKEQITENPPKLELAFELLTEIKKSLDFVMTPNIINLRNDVNEVLDIKTLKKQAENNAIDVTYYAKYIISVISKICAPVRDSYVAKLSKESDMVTIFRGIVQILSLMKYDLLNFTIKITKPYIMANNLAYEREKFKEYVIAIGGELAKTRKWLLKHNDSNLSAKTIVCNAFIDFLTWDNNEPYPETLFLEAERLVKLQLDYFRLTISCTLYFLAIGLLTPVFQSDDQFRDTIKSFILTIMSEARNDEDVKEITKNIAEELLSTIVTNLQKQKKTLKRKEKVELKLYQETMERVSLPNNKIRLLVCDRVNNYLKQSLSLRASSDSNFPQALNIFKKELNSIKLLFERIFKHNLLVCMEHYEHILKVNKVNDSLK
;
A
#
# COMPACT_ATOMS: atom_id res chain seq x y z
N LEU A 1 -7.51 10.25 20.41
CA LEU A 1 -7.62 9.38 19.22
C LEU A 1 -6.35 9.38 18.36
N HIS A 2 -5.73 10.52 18.04
CA HIS A 2 -4.55 10.56 17.16
C HIS A 2 -3.36 9.69 17.63
N HIS A 3 -2.98 9.77 18.92
CA HIS A 3 -1.91 8.92 19.47
C HIS A 3 -2.26 7.42 19.47
N LEU A 4 -3.55 7.09 19.64
CA LEU A 4 -4.06 5.71 19.56
C LEU A 4 -3.92 5.18 18.13
N TYR A 5 -4.32 5.99 17.14
CA TYR A 5 -4.20 5.63 15.73
C TYR A 5 -2.73 5.38 15.35
N ILE A 6 -1.80 6.26 15.73
CA ILE A 6 -0.37 6.06 15.46
C ILE A 6 0.15 4.78 16.10
N ALA A 7 -0.18 4.54 17.38
CA ALA A 7 0.27 3.35 18.08
C ALA A 7 -0.30 2.07 17.43
N HIS A 8 -1.57 2.08 17.03
CA HIS A 8 -2.24 1.00 16.32
C HIS A 8 -1.63 0.76 14.92
N GLU A 9 -1.39 1.81 14.13
CA GLU A 9 -0.72 1.69 12.82
C GLU A 9 0.68 1.07 12.96
N LEU A 10 1.44 1.47 13.98
CA LEU A 10 2.76 0.88 14.28
C LEU A 10 2.66 -0.60 14.69
N ALA A 11 1.60 -0.98 15.41
CA ALA A 11 1.36 -2.36 15.85
C ALA A 11 1.14 -3.31 14.66
N ILE A 12 0.37 -2.85 13.69
CA ILE A 12 -0.09 -3.68 12.58
C ILE A 12 0.90 -3.63 11.42
N ASN A 13 1.32 -2.46 10.96
CA ASN A 13 2.17 -2.40 9.78
C ASN A 13 3.61 -2.76 10.14
N GLU A 14 4.06 -3.97 9.78
CA GLU A 14 5.46 -4.42 9.94
C GLU A 14 6.44 -3.52 9.18
N ASP A 15 6.08 -3.16 7.94
CA ASP A 15 6.87 -2.35 7.02
C ASP A 15 6.27 -0.94 6.85
N ILE A 16 6.28 -0.13 7.92
CA ILE A 16 6.05 1.30 7.75
C ILE A 16 7.27 1.88 7.06
N ASN A 17 7.21 1.91 5.74
CA ASN A 17 8.12 2.67 4.93
C ASN A 17 7.37 3.93 4.51
N ILE A 18 7.76 5.06 5.10
CA ILE A 18 7.34 6.39 4.66
C ILE A 18 8.16 6.69 3.41
N ASN A 19 7.99 5.87 2.39
CA ASN A 19 8.47 6.19 1.07
C ASN A 19 7.39 6.98 0.36
N VAL A 20 7.84 8.01 -0.35
CA VAL A 20 7.06 8.75 -1.33
C VAL A 20 6.76 7.78 -2.47
N ASP A 21 5.74 6.94 -2.30
CA ASP A 21 5.27 6.07 -3.36
C ASP A 21 4.58 6.94 -4.41
N LYS A 22 5.38 7.43 -5.38
CA LYS A 22 4.92 8.08 -6.62
C LYS A 22 4.25 7.08 -7.58
N THR A 23 3.78 5.94 -7.08
CA THR A 23 3.22 4.84 -7.88
C THR A 23 1.70 4.89 -7.97
N LYS A 24 1.04 5.87 -7.33
CA LYS A 24 -0.32 6.25 -7.72
C LYS A 24 -0.20 7.34 -8.78
N HIS A 25 -0.91 7.13 -9.90
CA HIS A 25 -1.02 8.06 -11.02
C HIS A 25 -0.95 9.52 -10.55
N PRO A 26 -0.18 10.40 -11.23
CA PRO A 26 -0.02 11.77 -10.80
C PRO A 26 -1.40 12.42 -10.68
N ASN A 27 -1.88 12.62 -9.45
CA ASN A 27 -3.11 13.35 -9.22
C ASN A 27 -2.88 14.80 -9.67
N MET A 28 -3.96 15.53 -9.95
CA MET A 28 -3.89 16.94 -10.32
C MET A 28 -3.09 17.77 -9.31
N GLU A 29 -3.14 17.41 -8.01
CA GLU A 29 -2.31 18.00 -6.95
C GLU A 29 -0.81 17.74 -7.12
N ASP A 30 -0.40 16.55 -7.57
CA ASP A 30 1.02 16.24 -7.78
C ASP A 30 1.58 16.97 -9.01
N SER A 31 0.76 17.11 -10.06
CA SER A 31 1.09 17.92 -11.24
C SER A 31 1.16 19.42 -10.90
N MET A 32 0.24 19.92 -10.07
CA MET A 32 0.30 21.29 -9.54
C MET A 32 1.52 21.49 -8.64
N ARG A 33 1.85 20.54 -7.76
CA ARG A 33 3.04 20.59 -6.91
C ARG A 33 4.34 20.51 -7.71
N SER A 34 4.40 19.74 -8.80
CA SER A 34 5.57 19.74 -9.69
C SER A 34 5.69 21.06 -10.44
N SER A 35 4.58 21.60 -10.96
CA SER A 35 4.55 22.88 -11.66
C SER A 35 5.00 24.04 -10.76
N LEU A 36 4.56 24.07 -9.50
CA LEU A 36 5.01 25.04 -8.49
C LEU A 36 6.50 24.89 -8.13
N LYS A 37 7.02 23.66 -8.09
CA LYS A 37 8.45 23.42 -7.87
C LYS A 37 9.27 23.88 -9.07
N ASP A 38 8.79 23.65 -10.28
CA ASP A 38 9.49 24.07 -11.50
C ASP A 38 9.46 25.59 -11.66
N SER A 39 8.36 26.26 -11.30
CA SER A 39 8.29 27.73 -11.31
C SER A 39 9.27 28.36 -10.31
N TYR A 40 9.44 27.78 -9.13
CA TYR A 40 10.47 28.21 -8.17
C TYR A 40 11.89 28.16 -8.77
N TRP A 41 12.26 27.05 -9.41
CA TRP A 41 13.59 26.91 -10.01
C TRP A 41 13.79 27.81 -11.24
N ASN A 42 12.73 28.10 -11.99
CA ASN A 42 12.78 29.08 -13.08
C ASN A 42 13.04 30.50 -12.54
N LEU A 43 12.33 30.91 -11.49
CA LEU A 43 12.57 32.20 -10.82
C LEU A 43 13.98 32.28 -10.22
N PHE A 44 14.46 31.20 -9.61
CA PHE A 44 15.83 31.11 -9.09
C PHE A 44 16.87 31.31 -10.20
N LYS A 45 16.65 30.68 -11.36
CA LYS A 45 17.52 30.84 -12.53
C LYS A 45 17.50 32.28 -13.03
N GLU A 46 16.31 32.86 -13.18
CA GLU A 46 16.14 34.25 -13.62
C GLU A 46 16.88 35.25 -12.70
N GLN A 47 16.73 35.12 -11.38
CA GLN A 47 17.37 36.00 -10.40
C GLN A 47 18.90 35.91 -10.39
N ILE A 48 19.46 34.71 -10.65
CA ILE A 48 20.92 34.51 -10.73
C ILE A 48 21.48 35.04 -12.06
N THR A 49 20.68 35.03 -13.13
CA THR A 49 21.09 35.55 -14.45
C THR A 49 20.88 37.05 -14.63
N GLU A 50 20.15 37.71 -13.73
CA GLU A 50 19.92 39.16 -13.76
C GLU A 50 21.22 39.94 -13.46
N ASN A 51 21.39 41.12 -14.05
CA ASN A 51 22.57 41.99 -13.84
C ASN A 51 22.11 43.32 -13.20
N PRO A 52 22.38 43.59 -11.90
CA PRO A 52 23.08 42.75 -10.93
C PRO A 52 22.22 41.59 -10.39
N PRO A 53 22.84 40.48 -9.96
CA PRO A 53 22.12 39.29 -9.50
C PRO A 53 21.39 39.56 -8.19
N LYS A 54 20.13 39.12 -8.09
CA LYS A 54 19.35 39.17 -6.86
C LYS A 54 19.59 37.89 -6.05
N LEU A 55 20.34 37.99 -4.95
CA LEU A 55 20.76 36.83 -4.16
C LEU A 55 19.79 36.45 -3.02
N GLU A 56 18.66 37.14 -2.87
CA GLU A 56 17.71 36.92 -1.77
C GLU A 56 17.21 35.46 -1.72
N LEU A 57 16.71 34.93 -2.84
CA LEU A 57 16.22 33.55 -2.93
C LEU A 57 17.34 32.52 -2.72
N ALA A 58 18.58 32.84 -3.09
CA ALA A 58 19.74 31.98 -2.84
C ALA A 58 20.07 31.87 -1.35
N PHE A 59 19.94 32.95 -0.60
CA PHE A 59 20.11 32.92 0.85
C PHE A 59 18.96 32.22 1.57
N GLU A 60 17.72 32.36 1.09
CA GLU A 60 16.58 31.60 1.61
C GLU A 60 16.78 30.09 1.39
N LEU A 61 17.15 29.70 0.17
CA LEU A 61 17.47 28.32 -0.18
C LEU A 61 18.60 27.76 0.69
N LEU A 62 19.68 28.53 0.87
CA LEU A 62 20.79 28.11 1.72
C LEU A 62 20.37 27.95 3.18
N THR A 63 19.48 28.81 3.67
CA THR A 63 18.91 28.70 5.01
C THR A 63 18.08 27.42 5.16
N GLU A 64 17.30 27.06 4.15
CA GLU A 64 16.52 25.82 4.13
C GLU A 64 17.42 24.58 4.06
N ILE A 65 18.47 24.63 3.24
CA ILE A 65 19.49 23.56 3.13
C ILE A 65 20.17 23.36 4.48
N LYS A 66 20.59 24.44 5.15
CA LYS A 66 21.21 24.37 6.49
C LYS A 66 20.27 23.73 7.52
N LYS A 67 19.01 24.17 7.60
CA LYS A 67 17.99 23.56 8.48
C LYS A 67 17.78 22.08 8.16
N SER A 68 17.77 21.72 6.88
CA SER A 68 17.59 20.33 6.45
C SER A 68 18.81 19.47 6.80
N LEU A 69 20.02 19.99 6.65
CA LEU A 69 21.27 19.37 7.10
C LEU A 69 21.25 19.13 8.61
N ASP A 70 20.87 20.13 9.41
CA ASP A 70 20.77 20.02 10.87
C ASP A 70 19.76 18.95 11.32
N PHE A 71 18.67 18.78 10.57
CA PHE A 71 17.66 17.75 10.84
C PHE A 71 18.17 16.34 10.55
N VAL A 72 18.89 16.15 9.42
CA VAL A 72 19.37 14.81 9.04
C VAL A 72 20.64 14.40 9.78
N MET A 73 21.39 15.36 10.34
CA MET A 73 22.55 15.07 11.19
C MET A 73 22.10 14.52 12.55
N THR A 74 22.41 13.26 12.84
CA THR A 74 22.12 12.64 14.14
C THR A 74 22.87 13.33 15.29
N PRO A 75 22.36 13.24 16.53
CA PRO A 75 22.95 13.95 17.69
C PRO A 75 24.43 13.63 17.95
N ASN A 76 24.91 12.48 17.46
CA ASN A 76 26.25 11.98 17.71
C ASN A 76 27.33 12.67 16.83
N ILE A 77 26.96 13.44 15.81
CA ILE A 77 27.90 14.06 14.86
C ILE A 77 28.14 15.53 15.22
N ILE A 78 28.68 15.78 16.41
CA ILE A 78 28.84 17.14 16.98
C ILE A 78 29.89 17.96 16.21
N ASN A 79 31.05 17.36 15.89
CA ASN A 79 32.15 18.06 15.21
C ASN A 79 31.75 18.55 13.81
N LEU A 80 31.17 17.66 12.98
CA LEU A 80 30.71 18.03 11.64
C LEU A 80 29.62 19.09 11.68
N ARG A 81 28.73 19.05 12.68
CA ARG A 81 27.69 20.07 12.87
C ARG A 81 28.31 21.44 13.19
N ASN A 82 29.36 21.48 14.00
CA ASN A 82 30.10 22.72 14.28
C ASN A 82 30.78 23.24 13.01
N ASP A 83 31.47 22.39 12.26
CA ASP A 83 32.13 22.74 10.99
C ASP A 83 31.10 23.29 9.96
N VAL A 84 29.93 22.66 9.85
CA VAL A 84 28.84 23.12 8.99
C VAL A 84 28.30 24.48 9.45
N ASN A 85 28.18 24.70 10.75
CA ASN A 85 27.68 25.96 11.29
C ASN A 85 28.64 27.13 11.07
N GLU A 86 29.95 26.87 11.12
CA GLU A 86 31.00 27.86 10.86
C GLU A 86 31.12 28.16 9.36
N VAL A 87 31.18 27.13 8.50
CA VAL A 87 31.35 27.31 7.05
C VAL A 87 30.07 27.85 6.38
N LEU A 88 28.88 27.45 6.84
CA LEU A 88 27.58 27.93 6.34
C LEU A 88 26.97 28.97 7.29
N ASP A 89 27.74 29.98 7.70
CA ASP A 89 27.20 31.14 8.41
C ASP A 89 26.60 32.17 7.43
N ILE A 90 25.26 32.24 7.40
CA ILE A 90 24.49 33.13 6.52
C ILE A 90 24.89 34.60 6.71
N LYS A 91 25.24 35.03 7.92
CA LYS A 91 25.62 36.43 8.18
C LYS A 91 26.95 36.77 7.51
N THR A 92 27.92 35.87 7.61
CA THR A 92 29.23 36.02 6.97
C THR A 92 29.11 35.91 5.45
N LEU A 93 28.30 34.99 4.94
CA LEU A 93 28.08 34.83 3.50
C LEU A 93 27.39 36.03 2.85
N LYS A 94 26.42 36.66 3.53
CA LYS A 94 25.82 37.92 3.05
C LYS A 94 26.86 39.03 2.90
N LYS A 95 27.74 39.20 3.89
CA LYS A 95 28.85 40.17 3.83
C LYS A 95 29.88 39.86 2.74
N GLN A 96 30.14 38.59 2.46
CA GLN A 96 31.03 38.19 1.36
C GLN A 96 30.39 38.44 -0.01
N ALA A 97 29.08 38.24 -0.13
CA ALA A 97 28.34 38.53 -1.36
C ALA A 97 28.27 40.03 -1.67
N GLU A 98 28.05 40.87 -0.65
CA GLU A 98 28.08 42.35 -0.79
C GLU A 98 29.43 42.86 -1.34
N ASN A 99 30.52 42.13 -1.08
CA ASN A 99 31.87 42.44 -1.54
C ASN A 99 32.30 41.67 -2.80
N ASN A 100 31.37 41.00 -3.51
CA ASN A 100 31.65 40.15 -4.69
C ASN A 100 32.72 39.05 -4.45
N ALA A 101 32.88 38.58 -3.22
CA ALA A 101 33.93 37.62 -2.83
C ALA A 101 33.40 36.18 -2.62
N ILE A 102 32.15 35.90 -2.99
CA ILE A 102 31.51 34.60 -2.71
C ILE A 102 31.78 33.57 -3.82
N ASP A 103 32.36 32.43 -3.45
CA ASP A 103 32.51 31.28 -4.36
C ASP A 103 31.37 30.28 -4.14
N VAL A 104 30.31 30.41 -4.95
CA VAL A 104 29.13 29.53 -4.89
C VAL A 104 29.49 28.07 -5.22
N THR A 105 30.47 27.84 -6.09
CA THR A 105 30.90 26.50 -6.49
C THR A 105 31.58 25.78 -5.33
N TYR A 106 32.39 26.48 -4.56
CA TYR A 106 33.00 25.96 -3.34
C TYR A 106 31.93 25.50 -2.33
N TYR A 107 30.93 26.34 -2.04
CA TYR A 107 29.88 25.98 -1.06
C TYR A 107 29.01 24.82 -1.53
N ALA A 108 28.69 24.76 -2.83
CA ALA A 108 27.95 23.64 -3.39
C ALA A 108 28.71 22.31 -3.24
N LYS A 109 30.02 22.29 -3.56
CA LYS A 109 30.89 21.13 -3.36
C LYS A 109 31.05 20.77 -1.88
N TYR A 110 31.15 21.76 -1.00
CA TYR A 110 31.20 21.53 0.44
C TYR A 110 29.93 20.85 0.95
N ILE A 111 28.74 21.35 0.59
CA ILE A 111 27.46 20.76 0.96
C ILE A 111 27.34 19.31 0.45
N ILE A 112 27.73 19.05 -0.79
CA ILE A 112 27.76 17.69 -1.35
C ILE A 112 28.70 16.78 -0.55
N SER A 113 29.88 17.29 -0.16
CA SER A 113 30.83 16.53 0.65
C SER A 113 30.29 16.20 2.05
N VAL A 114 29.55 17.12 2.66
CA VAL A 114 28.88 16.90 3.95
C VAL A 114 27.81 15.84 3.78
N ILE A 115 26.95 15.96 2.77
CA ILE A 115 25.90 14.97 2.45
C ILE A 115 26.52 13.58 2.26
N SER A 116 27.62 13.48 1.51
CA SER A 116 28.33 12.22 1.27
C SER A 116 28.83 11.54 2.54
N LYS A 117 29.11 12.30 3.61
CA LYS A 117 29.61 11.75 4.88
C LYS A 117 28.48 11.22 5.78
N ILE A 118 27.25 11.69 5.58
CA ILE A 118 26.12 11.41 6.48
C ILE A 118 24.97 10.63 5.82
N CYS A 119 24.97 10.50 4.48
CA CYS A 119 23.92 9.74 3.79
C CYS A 119 24.10 8.23 3.91
N ALA A 120 23.01 7.49 3.72
CA ALA A 120 23.04 6.03 3.68
C ALA A 120 23.72 5.53 2.39
N PRO A 121 24.40 4.35 2.38
CA PRO A 121 25.14 3.84 1.22
C PRO A 121 24.31 3.72 -0.07
N VAL A 122 23.01 3.48 0.05
CA VAL A 122 22.08 3.42 -1.08
C VAL A 122 22.03 4.73 -1.89
N ARG A 123 22.41 5.86 -1.28
CA ARG A 123 22.38 7.19 -1.89
C ARG A 123 23.71 7.60 -2.51
N ASP A 124 24.79 6.86 -2.29
CA ASP A 124 26.14 7.20 -2.77
C ASP A 124 26.19 7.38 -4.30
N SER A 125 25.45 6.54 -5.03
CA SER A 125 25.35 6.64 -6.49
C SER A 125 24.69 7.94 -6.97
N TYR A 126 23.76 8.51 -6.18
CA TYR A 126 23.11 9.78 -6.48
C TYR A 126 24.05 10.95 -6.14
N VAL A 127 24.72 10.90 -5.00
CA VAL A 127 25.73 11.90 -4.59
C VAL A 127 26.85 12.00 -5.63
N ALA A 128 27.36 10.85 -6.11
CA ALA A 128 28.42 10.80 -7.11
C ALA A 128 28.00 11.35 -8.49
N LYS A 129 26.71 11.27 -8.83
CA LYS A 129 26.16 11.94 -10.03
C LYS A 129 26.11 13.45 -9.82
N LEU A 130 25.60 13.88 -8.67
CA LEU A 130 25.46 15.28 -8.32
C LEU A 130 26.81 16.00 -8.23
N SER A 131 27.87 15.33 -7.77
CA SER A 131 29.22 15.90 -7.70
C SER A 131 29.89 16.15 -9.05
N LYS A 132 29.38 15.53 -10.13
CA LYS A 132 29.91 15.67 -11.50
C LYS A 132 29.15 16.71 -12.32
N GLU A 133 28.06 17.23 -11.79
CA GLU A 133 27.22 18.23 -12.46
C GLU A 133 27.93 19.59 -12.49
N SER A 134 27.70 20.36 -13.56
CA SER A 134 28.30 21.69 -13.74
C SER A 134 27.30 22.83 -13.62
N ASP A 135 26.01 22.57 -13.85
CA ASP A 135 24.96 23.57 -13.74
C ASP A 135 24.55 23.82 -12.28
N MET A 136 24.70 25.07 -11.81
CA MET A 136 24.41 25.45 -10.42
C MET A 136 22.96 25.19 -10.02
N VAL A 137 22.00 25.47 -10.90
CA VAL A 137 20.57 25.26 -10.62
C VAL A 137 20.29 23.76 -10.44
N THR A 138 20.84 22.93 -11.31
CA THR A 138 20.74 21.47 -11.22
C THR A 138 21.39 20.92 -9.95
N ILE A 139 22.54 21.46 -9.55
CA ILE A 139 23.22 21.08 -8.30
C ILE A 139 22.34 21.37 -7.09
N PHE A 140 21.87 22.61 -6.91
CA PHE A 140 21.04 22.96 -5.75
C PHE A 140 19.70 22.23 -5.74
N ARG A 141 19.10 21.99 -6.92
CA ARG A 141 17.90 21.16 -7.05
C ARG A 141 18.15 19.73 -6.58
N GLY A 142 19.29 19.14 -6.97
CA GLY A 142 19.70 17.81 -6.50
C GLY A 142 19.99 17.76 -5.01
N ILE A 143 20.61 18.81 -4.43
CA ILE A 143 20.86 18.94 -2.99
C ILE A 143 19.54 18.91 -2.21
N VAL A 144 18.55 19.70 -2.60
CA VAL A 144 17.23 19.71 -1.93
C VAL A 144 16.54 18.35 -2.04
N GLN A 145 16.64 17.70 -3.20
CA GLN A 145 16.05 16.38 -3.43
C GLN A 145 16.68 15.31 -2.53
N ILE A 146 18.01 15.21 -2.49
CA ILE A 146 18.67 14.22 -1.65
C ILE A 146 18.44 14.48 -0.16
N LEU A 147 18.46 15.73 0.29
CA LEU A 147 18.13 16.06 1.68
C LEU A 147 16.70 15.67 2.04
N SER A 148 15.75 15.84 1.11
CA SER A 148 14.37 15.37 1.30
C SER A 148 14.31 13.85 1.43
N LEU A 149 15.04 13.11 0.58
CA LEU A 149 15.14 11.65 0.67
C LEU A 149 15.76 11.18 1.99
N MET A 150 16.82 11.86 2.44
CA MET A 150 17.47 11.57 3.72
C MET A 150 16.55 11.82 4.93
N LYS A 151 15.63 12.78 4.87
CA LYS A 151 14.60 12.96 5.92
C LYS A 151 13.73 11.71 6.05
N TYR A 152 13.32 11.11 4.92
CA TYR A 152 12.57 9.84 4.93
C TYR A 152 13.44 8.68 5.46
N ASP A 153 14.71 8.61 5.04
CA ASP A 153 15.64 7.59 5.52
C ASP A 153 15.77 7.65 7.05
N LEU A 154 15.96 8.85 7.63
CA LEU A 154 16.04 9.05 9.08
C LEU A 154 14.72 8.72 9.80
N LEU A 155 13.58 9.09 9.23
CA LEU A 155 12.28 8.82 9.82
C LEU A 155 11.98 7.32 9.84
N ASN A 156 12.22 6.62 8.74
CA ASN A 156 12.09 5.17 8.64
C ASN A 156 13.03 4.44 9.62
N PHE A 157 14.27 4.90 9.74
CA PHE A 157 15.23 4.37 10.70
C PHE A 157 14.76 4.58 12.14
N THR A 158 14.30 5.78 12.46
CA THR A 158 13.78 6.12 13.79
C THR A 158 12.59 5.24 14.14
N ILE A 159 11.60 5.12 13.24
CA ILE A 159 10.44 4.24 13.40
C ILE A 159 10.88 2.80 13.68
N LYS A 160 11.84 2.28 12.91
CA LYS A 160 12.36 0.92 13.08
C LYS A 160 12.99 0.70 14.45
N ILE A 161 13.70 1.68 15.00
CA ILE A 161 14.32 1.60 16.32
C ILE A 161 13.30 1.81 17.46
N THR A 162 12.38 2.76 17.31
CA THR A 162 11.43 3.10 18.39
C THR A 162 10.29 2.09 18.49
N LYS A 163 9.92 1.44 17.38
CA LYS A 163 8.78 0.52 17.31
C LYS A 163 8.79 -0.60 18.37
N PRO A 164 9.90 -1.33 18.62
CA PRO A 164 9.95 -2.32 19.69
C PRO A 164 9.61 -1.75 21.08
N TYR A 165 10.10 -0.55 21.39
CA TYR A 165 9.83 0.11 22.67
C TYR A 165 8.36 0.54 22.80
N ILE A 166 7.75 1.01 21.70
CA ILE A 166 6.32 1.34 21.66
C ILE A 166 5.48 0.06 21.83
N MET A 167 5.85 -1.01 21.14
CA MET A 167 5.14 -2.29 21.18
C MET A 167 5.13 -2.96 22.56
N ALA A 168 6.12 -2.69 23.42
CA ALA A 168 6.21 -3.29 24.75
C ALA A 168 4.97 -3.07 25.62
N ASN A 169 4.34 -1.89 25.55
CA ASN A 169 3.14 -1.53 26.33
C ASN A 169 1.92 -1.15 25.47
N ASN A 170 2.02 -1.27 24.16
CA ASN A 170 0.98 -0.78 23.24
C ASN A 170 -0.37 -1.45 23.47
N LEU A 171 -0.39 -2.77 23.66
CA LEU A 171 -1.64 -3.51 23.86
C LEU A 171 -2.40 -3.07 25.11
N ALA A 172 -1.69 -2.77 26.22
CA ALA A 172 -2.33 -2.29 27.45
C ALA A 172 -2.93 -0.90 27.24
N TYR A 173 -2.17 0.00 26.62
CA TYR A 173 -2.61 1.35 26.28
C TYR A 173 -3.82 1.33 25.33
N GLU A 174 -3.79 0.50 24.29
CA GLU A 174 -4.88 0.38 23.32
C GLU A 174 -6.15 -0.18 23.96
N ARG A 175 -6.03 -1.20 24.82
CA ARG A 175 -7.17 -1.72 25.60
C ARG A 175 -7.78 -0.67 26.52
N GLU A 176 -6.95 0.12 27.21
CA GLU A 176 -7.41 1.20 28.09
C GLU A 176 -8.15 2.28 27.29
N LYS A 177 -7.57 2.74 26.19
CA LYS A 177 -8.21 3.72 25.30
C LYS A 177 -9.45 3.17 24.62
N PHE A 178 -9.49 1.88 24.31
CA PHE A 178 -10.71 1.25 23.81
C PHE A 178 -11.81 1.28 24.86
N LYS A 179 -11.51 0.99 26.15
CA LYS A 179 -12.49 1.12 27.24
C LYS A 179 -13.04 2.54 27.39
N GLU A 180 -12.17 3.55 27.35
CA GLU A 180 -12.59 4.96 27.35
C GLU A 180 -13.52 5.27 26.17
N TYR A 181 -13.19 4.76 24.97
CA TYR A 181 -14.01 4.89 23.78
C TYR A 181 -15.38 4.23 23.94
N VAL A 182 -15.45 3.01 24.49
CA VAL A 182 -16.73 2.33 24.77
C VAL A 182 -17.60 3.14 25.71
N ILE A 183 -17.03 3.73 26.76
CA ILE A 183 -17.77 4.62 27.68
C ILE A 183 -18.29 5.85 26.94
N ALA A 184 -17.46 6.47 26.09
CA ALA A 184 -17.82 7.68 25.35
C ALA A 184 -18.98 7.46 24.36
N ILE A 185 -19.11 6.27 23.78
CA ILE A 185 -20.21 5.91 22.87
C ILE A 185 -21.48 5.42 23.60
N GLY A 186 -21.52 5.51 24.93
CA GLY A 186 -22.69 5.12 25.74
C GLY A 186 -22.64 3.71 26.33
N GLY A 187 -21.47 3.06 26.30
CA GLY A 187 -21.25 1.76 26.95
C GLY A 187 -21.74 0.54 26.16
N GLU A 188 -22.43 0.75 25.03
CA GLU A 188 -22.97 -0.33 24.21
C GLU A 188 -22.24 -0.48 22.87
N LEU A 189 -21.99 -1.73 22.48
CA LEU A 189 -21.40 -2.12 21.20
C LEU A 189 -22.49 -2.71 20.29
N ALA A 190 -23.45 -1.88 19.89
CA ALA A 190 -24.66 -2.32 19.20
C ALA A 190 -24.37 -2.93 17.81
N LYS A 191 -23.48 -2.32 17.03
CA LYS A 191 -23.11 -2.83 15.69
C LYS A 191 -22.31 -4.12 15.80
N THR A 192 -21.38 -4.17 16.75
CA THR A 192 -20.61 -5.37 17.08
C THR A 192 -21.51 -6.52 17.51
N ARG A 193 -22.51 -6.24 18.37
CA ARG A 193 -23.52 -7.23 18.78
C ARG A 193 -24.32 -7.73 17.58
N LYS A 194 -24.85 -6.83 16.74
CA LYS A 194 -25.60 -7.20 15.53
C LYS A 194 -24.77 -8.09 14.61
N TRP A 195 -23.51 -7.74 14.39
CA TRP A 195 -22.59 -8.49 13.54
C TRP A 195 -22.30 -9.89 14.10
N LEU A 196 -21.88 -10.02 15.36
CA LEU A 196 -21.55 -11.33 15.95
C LEU A 196 -22.76 -12.25 16.07
N LEU A 197 -23.95 -11.70 16.34
CA LEU A 197 -25.16 -12.49 16.48
C LEU A 197 -25.62 -13.18 15.19
N LYS A 198 -25.21 -12.68 14.00
CA LYS A 198 -25.44 -13.37 12.71
C LYS A 198 -24.82 -14.77 12.68
N HIS A 199 -23.77 -15.01 13.47
CA HIS A 199 -22.98 -16.24 13.52
C HIS A 199 -23.08 -16.98 14.87
N ASN A 200 -24.04 -16.61 15.72
CA ASN A 200 -24.16 -17.20 17.04
C ASN A 200 -24.58 -18.67 16.95
N ASP A 201 -23.75 -19.54 17.49
CA ASP A 201 -24.05 -20.96 17.66
C ASP A 201 -23.67 -21.34 19.10
N SER A 202 -24.64 -21.87 19.85
CA SER A 202 -24.49 -22.21 21.26
C SER A 202 -23.37 -23.23 21.50
N ASN A 203 -23.08 -24.07 20.50
CA ASN A 203 -22.05 -25.12 20.53
C ASN A 203 -20.64 -24.62 20.22
N LEU A 204 -20.50 -23.39 19.71
CA LEU A 204 -19.20 -22.83 19.32
C LEU A 204 -18.59 -21.96 20.42
N SER A 205 -17.25 -21.94 20.46
CA SER A 205 -16.52 -21.01 21.32
C SER A 205 -16.66 -19.58 20.81
N ALA A 206 -16.58 -18.59 21.70
CA ALA A 206 -16.63 -17.17 21.32
C ALA A 206 -15.59 -16.85 20.23
N LYS A 207 -14.38 -17.41 20.35
CA LYS A 207 -13.32 -17.22 19.36
C LYS A 207 -13.71 -17.79 18.00
N THR A 208 -14.33 -18.97 17.95
CA THR A 208 -14.80 -19.59 16.70
C THR A 208 -15.91 -18.77 16.05
N ILE A 209 -16.83 -18.23 16.85
CA ILE A 209 -17.90 -17.33 16.36
C ILE A 209 -17.27 -16.08 15.74
N VAL A 210 -16.29 -15.46 16.41
CA VAL A 210 -15.59 -14.28 15.88
C VAL A 210 -14.81 -14.66 14.60
N CYS A 211 -14.12 -15.81 14.55
CA CYS A 211 -13.48 -16.31 13.32
C CYS A 211 -14.48 -16.42 12.15
N ASN A 212 -15.67 -16.98 12.41
CA ASN A 212 -16.70 -17.14 11.38
C ASN A 212 -17.21 -15.78 10.90
N ALA A 213 -17.50 -14.88 11.84
CA ALA A 213 -18.03 -13.56 11.56
C ALA A 213 -17.03 -12.67 10.82
N PHE A 214 -15.72 -12.86 11.06
CA PHE A 214 -14.68 -12.03 10.45
C PHE A 214 -14.59 -12.21 8.92
N ILE A 215 -15.06 -13.34 8.39
CA ILE A 215 -15.11 -13.60 6.95
C ILE A 215 -16.10 -12.66 6.24
N ASP A 216 -17.12 -12.15 6.94
CA ASP A 216 -18.08 -11.19 6.37
C ASP A 216 -17.38 -9.95 5.82
N PHE A 217 -16.23 -9.55 6.37
CA PHE A 217 -15.49 -8.36 5.92
C PHE A 217 -14.87 -8.49 4.54
N LEU A 218 -14.77 -9.71 3.99
CA LEU A 218 -14.32 -9.92 2.61
C LEU A 218 -15.40 -9.50 1.59
N THR A 219 -16.66 -9.43 2.01
CA THR A 219 -17.81 -9.06 1.18
C THR A 219 -18.76 -8.12 1.93
N TRP A 220 -18.22 -7.25 2.78
CA TRP A 220 -19.01 -6.33 3.61
C TRP A 220 -19.85 -5.37 2.76
N ASP A 221 -21.08 -5.09 3.17
CA ASP A 221 -21.86 -4.05 2.49
C ASP A 221 -21.30 -2.67 2.85
N ASN A 222 -20.87 -1.91 1.84
CA ASN A 222 -20.36 -0.55 2.01
C ASN A 222 -21.38 0.40 2.65
N ASN A 223 -22.67 0.06 2.62
CA ASN A 223 -23.73 0.81 3.29
C ASN A 223 -23.92 0.41 4.75
N GLU A 224 -23.43 -0.76 5.19
CA GLU A 224 -23.49 -1.17 6.58
C GLU A 224 -22.30 -0.55 7.36
N PRO A 225 -22.56 0.12 8.50
CA PRO A 225 -21.47 0.66 9.32
C PRO A 225 -20.65 -0.48 9.92
N TYR A 226 -19.32 -0.34 9.89
CA TYR A 226 -18.41 -1.28 10.52
C TYR A 226 -18.67 -1.40 12.04
N PRO A 227 -18.43 -2.58 12.64
CA PRO A 227 -18.48 -2.76 14.09
C PRO A 227 -17.58 -1.77 14.83
N GLU A 228 -18.03 -1.34 16.00
CA GLU A 228 -17.28 -0.38 16.82
C GLU A 228 -15.92 -0.92 17.25
N THR A 229 -15.76 -2.24 17.36
CA THR A 229 -14.48 -2.90 17.67
C THR A 229 -13.47 -2.85 16.51
N LEU A 230 -13.88 -2.43 15.32
CA LEU A 230 -13.06 -2.36 14.11
C LEU A 230 -12.95 -0.94 13.56
N PHE A 231 -13.26 0.09 14.37
CA PHE A 231 -13.26 1.47 13.91
C PHE A 231 -11.88 1.96 13.40
N LEU A 232 -10.78 1.46 13.96
CA LEU A 232 -9.41 1.76 13.49
C LEU A 232 -9.05 0.98 12.22
N GLU A 233 -9.80 -0.07 11.91
CA GLU A 233 -9.53 -1.00 10.81
C GLU A 233 -10.38 -0.74 9.56
N ALA A 234 -11.41 0.10 9.66
CA ALA A 234 -12.39 0.27 8.60
C ALA A 234 -11.77 0.58 7.23
N GLU A 235 -10.85 1.55 7.15
CA GLU A 235 -10.17 1.88 5.88
C GLU A 235 -9.32 0.72 5.33
N ARG A 236 -8.69 -0.04 6.23
CA ARG A 236 -7.83 -1.18 5.86
C ARG A 236 -8.68 -2.35 5.38
N LEU A 237 -9.82 -2.60 6.02
CA LEU A 237 -10.79 -3.61 5.61
C LEU A 237 -11.43 -3.28 4.26
N VAL A 238 -11.75 -2.01 3.98
CA VAL A 238 -12.24 -1.57 2.66
C VAL A 238 -11.21 -1.87 1.57
N LYS A 239 -9.92 -1.57 1.81
CA LYS A 239 -8.84 -1.89 0.86
C LYS A 239 -8.69 -3.40 0.67
N LEU A 240 -8.70 -4.16 1.77
CA LEU A 240 -8.61 -5.62 1.73
C LEU A 240 -9.78 -6.24 0.95
N GLN A 241 -11.00 -5.75 1.17
CA GLN A 241 -12.19 -6.18 0.45
C GLN A 241 -12.05 -5.94 -1.06
N LEU A 242 -11.52 -4.78 -1.45
CA LEU A 242 -11.29 -4.45 -2.85
C LEU A 242 -10.22 -5.37 -3.49
N ASP A 243 -9.12 -5.62 -2.78
CA ASP A 243 -8.07 -6.55 -3.24
C ASP A 243 -8.61 -7.98 -3.37
N TYR A 244 -9.43 -8.42 -2.40
CA TYR A 244 -10.13 -9.71 -2.44
C TYR A 244 -11.08 -9.80 -3.64
N PHE A 245 -11.89 -8.77 -3.88
CA PHE A 245 -12.82 -8.69 -5.01
C PHE A 245 -12.06 -8.81 -6.36
N ARG A 246 -10.99 -8.03 -6.54
CA ARG A 246 -10.18 -8.06 -7.76
C ARG A 246 -9.51 -9.42 -7.96
N LEU A 247 -8.97 -10.02 -6.91
CA LEU A 247 -8.29 -11.31 -6.99
C LEU A 247 -9.25 -12.44 -7.35
N THR A 248 -10.41 -12.51 -6.69
CA THR A 248 -11.41 -13.56 -6.94
C THR A 248 -11.94 -13.51 -8.37
N ILE A 249 -12.18 -12.30 -8.90
CA ILE A 249 -12.57 -12.13 -10.30
C ILE A 249 -11.43 -12.48 -11.24
N SER A 250 -10.20 -12.06 -10.95
CA SER A 250 -9.02 -12.39 -11.76
C SER A 250 -8.77 -13.90 -11.84
N CYS A 251 -8.92 -14.61 -10.72
CA CYS A 251 -8.87 -16.07 -10.68
C CYS A 251 -9.97 -16.69 -11.56
N THR A 252 -11.19 -16.17 -11.46
CA THR A 252 -12.33 -16.64 -12.27
C THR A 252 -12.08 -16.45 -13.76
N LEU A 253 -11.60 -15.26 -14.15
CA LEU A 253 -11.24 -14.95 -15.53
C LEU A 253 -10.13 -15.87 -16.02
N TYR A 254 -9.09 -16.06 -15.23
CA TYR A 254 -7.97 -16.93 -15.57
C TYR A 254 -8.42 -18.38 -15.78
N PHE A 255 -9.24 -18.94 -14.87
CA PHE A 255 -9.69 -20.34 -15.02
C PHE A 255 -10.57 -20.54 -16.25
N LEU A 256 -11.43 -19.57 -16.58
CA LEU A 256 -12.21 -19.62 -17.80
C LEU A 256 -11.34 -19.44 -19.04
N ALA A 257 -10.41 -18.49 -19.01
CA ALA A 257 -9.49 -18.24 -20.10
C ALA A 257 -8.67 -19.48 -20.42
N ILE A 258 -8.10 -20.16 -19.41
CA ILE A 258 -7.32 -21.38 -19.60
C ILE A 258 -8.18 -22.59 -19.93
N GLY A 259 -9.32 -22.76 -19.24
CA GLY A 259 -10.21 -23.91 -19.43
C GLY A 259 -10.77 -24.04 -20.84
N LEU A 260 -10.84 -22.94 -21.58
CA LEU A 260 -11.34 -22.89 -22.96
C LEU A 260 -10.23 -22.94 -24.04
N LEU A 261 -8.94 -22.99 -23.65
CA LEU A 261 -7.82 -23.12 -24.59
C LEU A 261 -7.60 -24.56 -25.06
N THR A 262 -6.89 -24.73 -26.19
CA THR A 262 -6.42 -26.06 -26.62
C THR A 262 -5.35 -26.61 -25.66
N PRO A 263 -5.22 -27.94 -25.53
CA PRO A 263 -4.28 -28.57 -24.58
C PRO A 263 -2.82 -28.10 -24.73
N VAL A 264 -2.39 -27.73 -25.94
CA VAL A 264 -1.05 -27.22 -26.24
C VAL A 264 -0.74 -25.93 -25.48
N PHE A 265 -1.70 -25.02 -25.37
CA PHE A 265 -1.54 -23.75 -24.63
C PHE A 265 -1.76 -23.92 -23.12
N GLN A 266 -2.49 -24.95 -22.70
CA GLN A 266 -2.70 -25.24 -21.27
C GLN A 266 -1.44 -25.77 -20.59
N SER A 267 -0.52 -26.40 -21.34
CA SER A 267 0.75 -26.92 -20.84
C SER A 267 1.91 -25.91 -20.87
N ASP A 268 1.74 -24.73 -21.46
CA ASP A 268 2.80 -23.71 -21.55
C ASP A 268 2.80 -22.79 -20.32
N ASP A 269 3.78 -22.97 -19.44
CA ASP A 269 3.94 -22.19 -18.20
C ASP A 269 4.10 -20.68 -18.47
N GLN A 270 4.91 -20.30 -19.46
CA GLN A 270 5.17 -18.90 -19.77
C GLN A 270 3.91 -18.21 -20.29
N PHE A 271 3.13 -18.91 -21.11
CA PHE A 271 1.87 -18.39 -21.61
C PHE A 271 0.84 -18.20 -20.49
N ARG A 272 0.74 -19.17 -19.56
CA ARG A 272 -0.13 -19.07 -18.38
C ARG A 272 0.22 -17.89 -17.49
N ASP A 273 1.51 -17.67 -17.23
CA ASP A 273 1.98 -16.53 -16.44
C ASP A 273 1.73 -15.19 -17.14
N THR A 274 1.81 -15.16 -18.48
CA THR A 274 1.49 -13.97 -19.28
C THR A 274 0.02 -13.62 -19.18
N ILE A 275 -0.89 -14.60 -19.33
CA ILE A 275 -2.34 -14.40 -19.17
C ILE A 275 -2.66 -13.94 -17.74
N LYS A 276 -2.09 -14.59 -16.72
CA LYS A 276 -2.28 -14.20 -15.33
C LYS A 276 -1.87 -12.73 -15.12
N SER A 277 -0.67 -12.36 -15.55
CA SER A 277 -0.13 -11.01 -15.34
C SER A 277 -0.95 -9.95 -16.07
N PHE A 278 -1.39 -10.26 -17.29
CA PHE A 278 -2.30 -9.41 -18.08
C PHE A 278 -3.62 -9.16 -17.35
N ILE A 279 -4.30 -10.23 -16.92
CA ILE A 279 -5.58 -10.13 -16.19
C ILE A 279 -5.41 -9.31 -14.91
N LEU A 280 -4.40 -9.63 -14.08
CA LEU A 280 -4.17 -8.91 -12.83
C LEU A 280 -3.89 -7.41 -13.04
N THR A 281 -3.18 -7.07 -14.12
CA THR A 281 -2.84 -5.68 -14.44
C THR A 281 -4.10 -4.88 -14.78
N ILE A 282 -4.94 -5.39 -15.68
CA ILE A 282 -6.16 -4.66 -16.09
C ILE A 282 -7.18 -4.63 -14.95
N MET A 283 -7.32 -5.72 -14.19
CA MET A 283 -8.23 -5.79 -13.05
C MET A 283 -7.86 -4.86 -11.89
N SER A 284 -6.65 -4.27 -11.89
CA SER A 284 -6.20 -3.33 -10.85
C SER A 284 -7.00 -2.03 -10.79
N GLU A 285 -7.77 -1.70 -11.83
CA GLU A 285 -8.60 -0.49 -11.87
C GLU A 285 -10.05 -0.74 -11.39
N ALA A 286 -10.54 -1.98 -11.45
CA ALA A 286 -11.92 -2.34 -11.11
C ALA A 286 -12.25 -2.02 -9.64
N ARG A 287 -13.39 -1.38 -9.37
CA ARG A 287 -13.86 -1.05 -8.01
C ARG A 287 -15.19 -1.71 -7.67
N ASN A 288 -15.99 -2.01 -8.68
CA ASN A 288 -17.32 -2.60 -8.55
C ASN A 288 -17.64 -3.51 -9.75
N ASP A 289 -18.81 -4.15 -9.75
CA ASP A 289 -19.23 -5.04 -10.84
C ASP A 289 -19.51 -4.31 -12.17
N GLU A 290 -19.80 -3.00 -12.15
CA GLU A 290 -19.98 -2.18 -13.36
C GLU A 290 -18.65 -2.02 -14.10
N ASP A 291 -17.58 -1.67 -13.38
CA ASP A 291 -16.23 -1.59 -13.94
C ASP A 291 -15.79 -2.95 -14.51
N VAL A 292 -16.10 -4.04 -13.80
CA VAL A 292 -15.79 -5.40 -14.24
C VAL A 292 -16.45 -5.70 -15.58
N LYS A 293 -17.69 -5.26 -15.81
CA LYS A 293 -18.39 -5.49 -17.08
C LYS A 293 -17.65 -4.87 -18.26
N GLU A 294 -17.12 -3.66 -18.12
CA GLU A 294 -16.35 -3.00 -19.18
C GLU A 294 -14.96 -3.64 -19.35
N ILE A 295 -14.27 -3.87 -18.24
CA ILE A 295 -12.93 -4.47 -18.22
C ILE A 295 -12.94 -5.88 -18.82
N THR A 296 -13.92 -6.71 -18.47
CA THR A 296 -13.99 -8.10 -18.95
C THR A 296 -14.20 -8.19 -20.45
N LYS A 297 -14.91 -7.24 -21.05
CA LYS A 297 -15.01 -7.13 -22.51
C LYS A 297 -13.65 -6.89 -23.15
N ASN A 298 -12.89 -5.91 -22.65
CA ASN A 298 -11.55 -5.59 -23.15
C ASN A 298 -10.58 -6.78 -22.98
N ILE A 299 -10.63 -7.44 -21.81
CA ILE A 299 -9.83 -8.65 -21.54
C ILE A 299 -10.19 -9.77 -22.52
N ALA A 300 -11.49 -10.00 -22.77
CA ALA A 300 -11.93 -11.04 -23.68
C ALA A 300 -11.43 -10.79 -25.10
N GLU A 301 -11.56 -9.56 -25.61
CA GLU A 301 -11.09 -9.17 -26.95
C GLU A 301 -9.58 -9.37 -27.12
N GLU A 302 -8.77 -8.96 -26.14
CA GLU A 302 -7.30 -9.04 -26.22
C GLU A 302 -6.77 -10.48 -26.02
N LEU A 303 -7.40 -11.26 -25.15
CA LEU A 303 -7.07 -12.68 -25.04
C LEU A 303 -7.43 -13.43 -26.33
N LEU A 304 -8.57 -13.11 -26.95
CA LEU A 304 -8.95 -13.67 -28.24
C LEU A 304 -7.97 -13.29 -29.34
N SER A 305 -7.55 -12.02 -29.41
CA SER A 305 -6.57 -11.56 -30.39
C SER A 305 -5.24 -12.31 -30.22
N THR A 306 -4.80 -12.54 -28.98
CA THR A 306 -3.59 -13.30 -28.64
C THR A 306 -3.70 -14.76 -29.07
N ILE A 307 -4.83 -15.41 -28.78
CA ILE A 307 -5.10 -16.80 -29.17
C ILE A 307 -5.14 -16.95 -30.70
N VAL A 308 -5.89 -16.06 -31.38
CA VAL A 308 -5.98 -16.04 -32.85
C VAL A 308 -4.61 -15.86 -33.49
N THR A 309 -3.82 -14.91 -33.02
CA THR A 309 -2.47 -14.65 -33.54
C THR A 309 -1.57 -15.88 -33.39
N ASN A 310 -1.61 -16.56 -32.24
CA ASN A 310 -0.82 -17.76 -32.01
C ASN A 310 -1.33 -18.97 -32.82
N LEU A 311 -2.64 -19.12 -32.99
CA LEU A 311 -3.22 -20.15 -33.86
C LEU A 311 -2.90 -19.91 -35.33
N GLN A 312 -2.89 -18.65 -35.79
CA GLN A 312 -2.53 -18.28 -37.15
C GLN A 312 -1.05 -18.56 -37.47
N LYS A 313 -0.16 -18.36 -36.49
CA LYS A 313 1.25 -18.78 -36.61
C LYS A 313 1.38 -20.29 -36.81
N GLN A 314 0.45 -21.10 -36.29
CA GLN A 314 0.43 -22.56 -36.43
C GLN A 314 -0.40 -23.06 -37.62
N LYS A 315 -1.39 -22.31 -38.10
CA LYS A 315 -2.29 -22.65 -39.22
C LYS A 315 -2.60 -21.41 -40.08
N LYS A 316 -2.40 -21.48 -41.41
CA LYS A 316 -2.63 -20.36 -42.35
C LYS A 316 -4.07 -19.82 -42.40
N THR A 317 -5.11 -20.51 -41.89
CA THR A 317 -6.50 -20.01 -41.91
C THR A 317 -7.39 -20.70 -40.86
N LEU A 318 -8.21 -19.93 -40.13
CA LEU A 318 -9.18 -20.42 -39.15
C LEU A 318 -10.46 -20.98 -39.83
N LYS A 319 -10.88 -22.18 -39.43
CA LYS A 319 -12.12 -22.85 -39.88
C LYS A 319 -13.37 -22.22 -39.24
N ARG A 320 -14.55 -22.41 -39.85
CA ARG A 320 -15.84 -21.90 -39.35
C ARG A 320 -16.18 -22.39 -37.92
N LYS A 321 -15.80 -23.63 -37.58
CA LYS A 321 -15.96 -24.19 -36.22
C LYS A 321 -15.13 -23.41 -35.18
N GLU A 322 -13.88 -23.10 -35.53
CA GLU A 322 -12.97 -22.32 -34.67
C GLU A 322 -13.52 -20.90 -34.43
N LYS A 323 -14.18 -20.28 -35.43
CA LYS A 323 -14.85 -18.96 -35.25
C LYS A 323 -16.03 -19.00 -34.27
N VAL A 324 -16.82 -20.07 -34.26
CA VAL A 324 -17.96 -20.22 -33.33
C VAL A 324 -17.45 -20.47 -31.90
N GLU A 325 -16.40 -21.26 -31.75
CA GLU A 325 -15.73 -21.49 -30.46
C GLU A 325 -15.13 -20.20 -29.88
N LEU A 326 -14.57 -19.33 -30.72
CA LEU A 326 -14.06 -18.01 -30.30
C LEU A 326 -15.17 -17.05 -29.84
N LYS A 327 -16.34 -17.06 -30.51
CA LYS A 327 -17.48 -16.25 -30.06
C LYS A 327 -18.03 -16.75 -28.71
N LEU A 328 -18.12 -18.07 -28.53
CA LEU A 328 -18.52 -18.68 -27.27
C LEU A 328 -17.51 -18.37 -26.15
N TYR A 329 -16.21 -18.34 -26.46
CA TYR A 329 -15.17 -17.92 -25.54
C TYR A 329 -15.42 -16.50 -25.05
N GLN A 330 -15.65 -15.56 -25.96
CA GLN A 330 -15.95 -14.17 -25.63
C GLN A 330 -17.16 -14.05 -24.69
N GLU A 331 -18.29 -14.63 -25.09
CA GLU A 331 -19.53 -14.58 -24.30
C GLU A 331 -19.37 -15.21 -22.91
N THR A 332 -18.56 -16.27 -22.79
CA THR A 332 -18.30 -16.92 -21.51
C THR A 332 -17.43 -16.05 -20.60
N MET A 333 -16.49 -15.30 -21.18
CA MET A 333 -15.61 -14.40 -20.44
C MET A 333 -16.36 -13.17 -19.93
N GLU A 334 -17.21 -12.58 -20.77
CA GLU A 334 -18.06 -11.44 -20.39
C GLU A 334 -19.05 -11.79 -19.28
N ARG A 335 -19.52 -13.05 -19.21
CA ARG A 335 -20.40 -13.54 -18.12
C ARG A 335 -19.77 -13.56 -16.74
N VAL A 336 -18.46 -13.35 -16.60
CA VAL A 336 -17.81 -13.21 -15.28
C VAL A 336 -18.25 -11.95 -14.54
N SER A 337 -18.69 -10.92 -15.27
CA SER A 337 -19.27 -9.71 -14.70
C SER A 337 -20.53 -9.96 -13.87
N LEU A 338 -21.20 -11.11 -14.05
CA LEU A 338 -22.40 -11.46 -13.29
C LEU A 338 -22.04 -11.95 -11.88
N PRO A 339 -22.58 -11.34 -10.80
CA PRO A 339 -22.29 -11.75 -9.42
C PRO A 339 -22.69 -13.20 -9.10
N ASN A 340 -23.70 -13.74 -9.78
CA ASN A 340 -24.20 -15.10 -9.59
C ASN A 340 -23.48 -16.15 -10.47
N ASN A 341 -22.37 -15.78 -11.13
CA ASN A 341 -21.59 -16.71 -11.92
C ASN A 341 -21.08 -17.88 -11.06
N LYS A 342 -21.38 -19.13 -11.46
CA LYS A 342 -21.06 -20.33 -10.67
C LYS A 342 -19.56 -20.51 -10.41
N ILE A 343 -18.71 -20.15 -11.37
CA ILE A 343 -17.26 -20.27 -11.21
C ILE A 343 -16.75 -19.20 -10.25
N ARG A 344 -17.29 -17.97 -10.35
CA ARG A 344 -17.01 -16.89 -9.39
C ARG A 344 -17.36 -17.31 -7.97
N LEU A 345 -18.57 -17.82 -7.75
CA LEU A 345 -19.02 -18.30 -6.43
C LEU A 345 -18.11 -19.41 -5.89
N LEU A 346 -17.75 -20.39 -6.73
CA LEU A 346 -16.86 -21.47 -6.35
C LEU A 346 -15.43 -21.01 -6.03
N VAL A 347 -14.91 -20.01 -6.75
CA VAL A 347 -13.63 -19.37 -6.42
C VAL A 347 -13.73 -18.65 -5.08
N CYS A 348 -14.77 -17.84 -4.87
CA CYS A 348 -15.02 -17.16 -3.60
C CYS A 348 -15.09 -18.16 -2.44
N ASP A 349 -15.82 -19.26 -2.57
CA ASP A 349 -15.93 -20.29 -1.53
C ASP A 349 -14.57 -20.91 -1.20
N ARG A 350 -13.73 -21.20 -2.20
CA ARG A 350 -12.38 -21.74 -1.98
C ARG A 350 -11.47 -20.74 -1.25
N VAL A 351 -11.52 -19.47 -1.65
CA VAL A 351 -10.73 -18.41 -1.01
C VAL A 351 -11.22 -18.16 0.42
N ASN A 352 -12.54 -18.06 0.64
CA ASN A 352 -13.15 -17.90 1.95
C ASN A 352 -12.78 -19.05 2.88
N ASN A 353 -12.87 -20.29 2.41
CA ASN A 353 -12.48 -21.46 3.21
C ASN A 353 -10.99 -21.43 3.57
N TYR A 354 -10.12 -21.05 2.64
CA TYR A 354 -8.69 -20.91 2.90
C TYR A 354 -8.39 -19.85 3.97
N LEU A 355 -8.94 -18.64 3.79
CA LEU A 355 -8.75 -17.54 4.75
C LEU A 355 -9.35 -17.86 6.12
N LYS A 356 -10.53 -18.49 6.15
CA LYS A 356 -11.17 -18.93 7.40
C LYS A 356 -10.32 -19.96 8.15
N GLN A 357 -9.77 -20.94 7.43
CA GLN A 357 -8.86 -21.93 8.03
C GLN A 357 -7.59 -21.28 8.55
N SER A 358 -7.10 -20.23 7.88
CA SER A 358 -5.89 -19.52 8.26
C SER A 358 -6.04 -18.72 9.56
N LEU A 359 -7.26 -18.29 9.90
CA LEU A 359 -7.58 -17.69 11.20
C LEU A 359 -7.60 -18.73 12.35
N SER A 360 -7.69 -20.03 12.03
CA SER A 360 -7.77 -21.10 13.03
C SER A 360 -6.38 -21.55 13.50
N LEU A 361 -6.17 -21.62 14.82
CA LEU A 361 -4.87 -21.94 15.44
C LEU A 361 -4.38 -23.38 15.19
N ARG A 362 -5.17 -24.24 14.55
CA ARG A 362 -4.85 -25.67 14.35
C ARG A 362 -4.24 -25.98 12.99
N ALA A 363 -4.16 -25.01 12.07
CA ALA A 363 -3.65 -25.25 10.73
C ALA A 363 -2.15 -24.90 10.64
N SER A 364 -1.31 -25.88 10.28
CA SER A 364 0.00 -25.64 9.70
C SER A 364 -0.16 -24.84 8.41
N SER A 365 0.47 -23.67 8.35
CA SER A 365 0.15 -22.56 7.42
C SER A 365 0.26 -22.86 5.92
N ASP A 366 0.93 -23.95 5.52
CA ASP A 366 1.19 -24.31 4.12
C ASP A 366 0.52 -25.62 3.66
N SER A 367 0.07 -26.49 4.57
CA SER A 367 -0.46 -27.80 4.18
C SER A 367 -1.87 -27.73 3.56
N ASN A 368 -2.59 -26.63 3.76
CA ASN A 368 -4.01 -26.49 3.39
C ASN A 368 -4.25 -25.51 2.23
N PHE A 369 -3.20 -25.14 1.47
CA PHE A 369 -3.38 -24.22 0.35
C PHE A 369 -4.24 -24.87 -0.76
N PRO A 370 -5.28 -24.18 -1.30
CA PRO A 370 -6.10 -24.75 -2.37
C PRO A 370 -5.28 -24.96 -3.65
N GLN A 371 -5.00 -26.21 -4.01
CA GLN A 371 -4.12 -26.55 -5.15
C GLN A 371 -4.54 -25.86 -6.46
N ALA A 372 -5.85 -25.72 -6.69
CA ALA A 372 -6.38 -25.03 -7.87
C ALA A 372 -5.92 -23.57 -7.98
N LEU A 373 -5.64 -22.90 -6.87
CA LEU A 373 -5.24 -21.49 -6.79
C LEU A 373 -3.72 -21.31 -6.74
N ASN A 374 -2.91 -22.37 -6.93
CA ASN A 374 -1.45 -22.31 -6.76
C ASN A 374 -0.78 -21.23 -7.61
N ILE A 375 -1.31 -20.98 -8.82
CA ILE A 375 -0.77 -19.91 -9.67
C ILE A 375 -0.92 -18.52 -9.05
N PHE A 376 -1.91 -18.31 -8.18
CA PHE A 376 -2.16 -17.06 -7.44
C PHE A 376 -1.64 -17.10 -6.00
N LYS A 377 -0.73 -18.03 -5.67
CA LYS A 377 -0.24 -18.22 -4.28
C LYS A 377 0.35 -16.94 -3.68
N LYS A 378 1.10 -16.16 -4.46
CA LYS A 378 1.73 -14.91 -3.99
C LYS A 378 0.67 -13.88 -3.61
N GLU A 379 -0.26 -13.62 -4.51
CA GLU A 379 -1.33 -12.62 -4.35
C GLU A 379 -2.25 -13.00 -3.20
N LEU A 380 -2.66 -14.27 -3.12
CA LEU A 380 -3.52 -14.75 -2.07
C LEU A 380 -2.84 -14.75 -0.69
N ASN A 381 -1.53 -15.04 -0.62
CA ASN A 381 -0.78 -14.94 0.61
C ASN A 381 -0.65 -13.49 1.10
N SER A 382 -0.56 -12.51 0.20
CA SER A 382 -0.58 -11.08 0.58
C SER A 382 -1.89 -10.71 1.29
N ILE A 383 -3.04 -11.11 0.73
CA ILE A 383 -4.36 -10.88 1.33
C ILE A 383 -4.47 -11.62 2.67
N LYS A 384 -4.06 -12.89 2.72
CA LYS A 384 -4.07 -13.70 3.94
C LYS A 384 -3.28 -13.05 5.08
N LEU A 385 -2.05 -12.61 4.82
CA LEU A 385 -1.19 -12.02 5.85
C LEU A 385 -1.83 -10.76 6.44
N LEU A 386 -2.38 -9.89 5.60
CA LEU A 386 -3.07 -8.69 6.05
C LEU A 386 -4.34 -9.04 6.85
N PHE A 387 -5.17 -9.95 6.34
CA PHE A 387 -6.41 -10.38 7.00
C PHE A 387 -6.15 -11.03 8.37
N GLU A 388 -5.17 -11.93 8.46
CA GLU A 388 -4.78 -12.58 9.72
C GLU A 388 -4.27 -11.59 10.74
N ARG A 389 -3.50 -10.60 10.30
CA ARG A 389 -2.90 -9.61 11.17
C ARG A 389 -3.95 -8.70 11.80
N ILE A 390 -4.89 -8.20 10.99
CA ILE A 390 -6.04 -7.42 11.47
C ILE A 390 -6.84 -8.27 12.48
N PHE A 391 -7.15 -9.52 12.12
CA PHE A 391 -7.90 -10.43 12.98
C PHE A 391 -7.20 -10.69 14.32
N LYS A 392 -5.91 -11.04 14.28
CA LYS A 392 -5.12 -11.36 15.48
C LYS A 392 -5.01 -10.14 16.40
N HIS A 393 -4.72 -8.96 15.84
CA HIS A 393 -4.64 -7.72 16.61
C HIS A 393 -5.99 -7.35 17.23
N ASN A 394 -7.07 -7.42 16.45
CA ASN A 394 -8.41 -7.17 16.95
C ASN A 394 -8.81 -8.12 18.09
N LEU A 395 -8.46 -9.41 18.00
CA LEU A 395 -8.66 -10.35 19.10
C LEU A 395 -7.85 -9.97 20.35
N LEU A 396 -6.60 -9.53 20.20
CA LEU A 396 -5.79 -9.11 21.35
C LEU A 396 -6.42 -7.94 22.10
N VAL A 397 -7.11 -7.03 21.41
CA VAL A 397 -7.71 -5.84 22.04
C VAL A 397 -9.15 -6.10 22.51
N CYS A 398 -9.98 -6.75 21.69
CA CYS A 398 -11.43 -6.75 21.83
C CYS A 398 -12.05 -8.07 22.33
N MET A 399 -11.28 -9.14 22.54
CA MET A 399 -11.83 -10.46 22.89
C MET A 399 -12.73 -10.45 24.12
N GLU A 400 -12.35 -9.72 25.18
CA GLU A 400 -13.15 -9.61 26.41
C GLU A 400 -14.56 -9.07 26.13
N HIS A 401 -14.67 -8.10 25.22
CA HIS A 401 -15.95 -7.51 24.81
C HIS A 401 -16.79 -8.51 24.01
N TYR A 402 -16.16 -9.28 23.12
CA TYR A 402 -16.85 -10.33 22.35
C TYR A 402 -17.41 -11.43 23.25
N GLU A 403 -16.63 -11.89 24.22
CA GLU A 403 -17.10 -12.89 25.20
C GLU A 403 -18.27 -12.36 26.01
N HIS A 404 -18.21 -11.11 26.46
CA HIS A 404 -19.29 -10.50 27.21
C HIS A 404 -20.59 -10.44 26.39
N ILE A 405 -20.53 -9.98 25.15
CA ILE A 405 -21.68 -9.93 24.23
C ILE A 405 -22.32 -11.31 24.06
N LEU A 406 -21.50 -12.33 23.79
CA LEU A 406 -21.98 -13.69 23.52
C LEU A 406 -22.50 -14.39 24.79
N LYS A 407 -21.92 -14.14 25.97
CA LYS A 407 -22.40 -14.67 27.25
C LYS A 407 -23.77 -14.10 27.63
N VAL A 408 -23.97 -12.79 27.52
CA VAL A 408 -25.25 -12.13 27.83
C VAL A 408 -26.39 -12.68 26.97
N ASN A 409 -26.13 -12.94 25.69
CA ASN A 409 -27.15 -13.49 24.81
C ASN A 409 -27.49 -14.96 25.15
N LYS A 410 -26.52 -15.80 25.51
CA LYS A 410 -26.79 -17.19 25.95
C LYS A 410 -27.72 -17.25 27.17
N VAL A 411 -27.58 -16.32 28.11
CA VAL A 411 -28.47 -16.23 29.29
C VAL A 411 -29.88 -15.85 28.88
N ASN A 412 -30.05 -14.88 27.97
CA ASN A 412 -31.36 -14.45 27.48
C ASN A 412 -32.08 -15.53 26.66
N ASP A 413 -31.34 -16.35 25.90
CA ASP A 413 -31.90 -17.48 25.15
C ASP A 413 -32.29 -18.65 26.06
N SER A 414 -31.63 -18.83 27.22
CA SER A 414 -32.00 -19.87 28.19
C SER A 414 -33.21 -19.53 29.08
N LEU A 415 -33.64 -18.26 29.06
CA LEU A 415 -34.78 -17.75 29.83
C LEU A 415 -36.08 -17.66 29.00
N LYS A 416 -36.00 -17.95 27.70
CA LYS A 416 -37.14 -18.09 26.78
C LYS A 416 -37.38 -19.57 26.51
#